data_AF-A0AAJ1HIK5-F1
#
_entry.id   AF-A0AAJ1HIK5-F1
#
_cell.length_a   1.000
_cell.length_b   1.000
_cell.length_c   1.000
_cell.angle_alpha   90.00
_cell.angle_beta   90.00
_cell.angle_gamma   90.00
#
_symmetry.space_group_name_H-M   'P 1'
#
loop_
_entity.id
_entity.type
_entity.pdbx_description
1 polymer ?
#
loop_
_entity_poly.entity_id
_entity_poly.type
_entity_poly.pdbx_seq_one_letter_code
_entity_poly.pdbx_strand_id
1 'polypeptide(L)'
;MNKTALDQYEEIVTDALKSCSAKLRKSFETAFIQLMILYMVLPRKINFTQMGRYSDSSEQRFRQLFERGFDWMQFNLFLMRQRFGESARKAIAIDASYISKSGKKTPLYRQVLVGMRFCNETRIGDSRHWHYRH
;
A
#
# COMPACT_ATOMS: atom_id res chain seq x y z
N MET A 1 -5.13 -27.02 -7.54
CA MET A 1 -4.27 -26.57 -6.42
C MET A 1 -5.03 -25.52 -5.64
N ASN A 2 -5.07 -25.62 -4.31
CA ASN A 2 -5.63 -24.56 -3.47
C ASN A 2 -4.68 -23.36 -3.50
N LYS A 3 -5.19 -22.17 -3.85
CA LYS A 3 -4.41 -20.93 -3.80
C LYS A 3 -4.06 -20.61 -2.35
N THR A 4 -2.78 -20.34 -2.07
CA THR A 4 -2.37 -19.84 -0.75
C THR A 4 -2.83 -18.39 -0.58
N ALA A 5 -2.82 -17.88 0.66
CA ALA A 5 -3.16 -16.48 0.93
C ALA A 5 -2.21 -15.50 0.22
N LEU A 6 -0.95 -15.91 0.00
CA LEU A 6 0.05 -15.11 -0.69
C LEU A 6 -0.19 -15.09 -2.20
N ASP A 7 -0.58 -16.22 -2.79
CA ASP A 7 -0.97 -16.29 -4.21
C ASP A 7 -2.20 -15.41 -4.48
N GLN A 8 -3.17 -15.44 -3.56
CA GLN A 8 -4.32 -14.54 -3.63
C GLN A 8 -3.89 -13.09 -3.55
N TYR A 9 -3.00 -12.72 -2.62
CA TYR A 9 -2.51 -11.36 -2.49
C TYR A 9 -1.77 -10.87 -3.77
N GLU A 10 -0.92 -11.73 -4.35
CA GLU A 10 -0.21 -11.43 -5.59
C GLU A 10 -1.18 -11.16 -6.75
N GLU A 11 -2.23 -11.96 -6.90
CA GLU A 11 -3.27 -11.77 -7.93
C GLU A 11 -3.94 -10.40 -7.78
N ILE A 12 -4.27 -10.00 -6.55
CA ILE A 12 -4.91 -8.72 -6.25
C ILE A 12 -4.02 -7.54 -6.62
N VAL A 13 -2.75 -7.60 -6.22
CA VAL A 13 -1.77 -6.57 -6.53
C VAL A 13 -1.56 -6.47 -8.04
N THR A 14 -1.49 -7.61 -8.73
CA THR A 14 -1.30 -7.69 -10.17
C THR A 14 -2.47 -7.05 -10.93
N ASP A 15 -3.70 -7.34 -10.52
CA ASP A 15 -4.89 -6.76 -11.14
C ASP A 15 -4.94 -5.25 -10.95
N ALA A 16 -4.66 -4.77 -9.73
CA ALA A 16 -4.59 -3.34 -9.43
C ALA A 16 -3.46 -2.61 -10.15
N LEU A 17 -2.34 -3.29 -10.38
CA LEU A 17 -1.22 -2.71 -11.11
C LEU A 17 -1.55 -2.54 -12.60
N LYS A 18 -2.21 -3.54 -13.20
CA LYS A 18 -2.66 -3.51 -14.60
C LYS A 18 -3.67 -2.40 -14.87
N SER A 19 -4.54 -2.08 -13.91
CA SER A 19 -5.51 -1.00 -14.07
C SER A 19 -4.91 0.40 -13.93
N CYS A 20 -3.78 0.52 -13.22
CA CYS A 20 -3.20 1.82 -12.86
C CYS A 20 -2.27 2.39 -13.94
N SER A 21 -1.80 1.58 -14.89
CA SER A 21 -0.76 2.02 -15.82
C SER A 21 -0.85 1.34 -17.18
N ALA A 22 -0.81 2.17 -18.23
CA ALA A 22 -0.72 1.69 -19.60
C ALA A 22 0.69 1.11 -19.85
N LYS A 23 0.74 -0.17 -20.23
CA LYS A 23 1.90 -0.91 -20.75
C LYS A 23 3.19 -0.74 -19.91
N LEU A 24 3.21 -1.34 -18.72
CA LEU A 24 4.44 -1.46 -17.93
C LEU A 24 5.41 -2.46 -18.56
N ARG A 25 6.71 -2.27 -18.27
CA ARG A 25 7.71 -3.30 -18.55
C ARG A 25 7.54 -4.43 -17.53
N LYS A 26 7.57 -5.69 -17.99
CA LYS A 26 7.51 -6.88 -17.13
C LYS A 26 8.48 -6.81 -15.94
N SER A 27 9.69 -6.30 -16.15
CA SER A 27 10.70 -6.16 -15.09
C SER A 27 10.26 -5.23 -13.94
N PHE A 28 9.45 -4.23 -14.25
CA PHE A 28 8.87 -3.32 -13.26
C PHE A 28 7.73 -4.01 -12.52
N GLU A 29 6.83 -4.69 -13.23
CA GLU A 29 5.72 -5.43 -12.61
C GLU A 29 6.22 -6.45 -11.59
N THR A 30 7.21 -7.27 -11.97
CA THR A 30 7.83 -8.23 -11.06
C THR A 30 8.49 -7.55 -9.84
N ALA A 31 9.16 -6.40 -10.04
CA ALA A 31 9.78 -5.66 -8.95
C ALA A 31 8.73 -5.09 -7.97
N PHE A 32 7.61 -4.62 -8.51
CA PHE A 32 6.52 -4.04 -7.75
C PHE A 32 5.77 -5.10 -6.94
N ILE A 33 5.46 -6.25 -7.55
CA ILE A 33 4.84 -7.38 -6.85
C ILE A 33 5.74 -7.86 -5.71
N GLN A 34 7.03 -8.03 -5.97
CA GLN A 34 8.01 -8.40 -4.95
C GLN A 34 8.07 -7.37 -3.81
N LEU A 35 8.02 -6.07 -4.14
CA LEU A 35 7.93 -5.00 -3.14
C LEU A 35 6.67 -5.13 -2.26
N MET A 36 5.51 -5.38 -2.85
CA MET A 36 4.24 -5.53 -2.11
C MET A 36 4.27 -6.74 -1.17
N ILE A 37 4.83 -7.87 -1.62
CA ILE A 37 5.01 -9.06 -0.78
C ILE A 37 5.97 -8.76 0.38
N LEU A 38 7.08 -8.07 0.13
CA LEU A 38 8.03 -7.69 1.18
C LEU A 38 7.39 -6.78 2.25
N TYR A 39 6.48 -5.89 1.85
CA TYR A 39 5.71 -5.07 2.80
C TYR A 39 4.79 -5.90 3.71
N MET A 40 4.28 -7.03 3.23
CA MET A 40 3.44 -7.93 4.02
C MET A 40 4.27 -8.83 4.95
N VAL A 41 5.45 -9.26 4.51
CA VAL A 41 6.27 -10.25 5.23
C VAL A 41 7.21 -9.59 6.25
N LEU A 42 7.78 -8.42 5.95
CA LEU A 42 8.78 -7.80 6.81
C LEU A 42 8.12 -6.99 7.94
N PRO A 43 8.32 -7.38 9.21
CA PRO A 43 7.82 -6.59 10.31
C PRO A 43 8.68 -5.34 10.50
N ARG A 44 8.07 -4.27 11.02
CA ARG A 44 8.73 -3.00 11.42
C ARG A 44 9.17 -2.14 10.22
N LYS A 45 10.07 -1.18 10.50
CA LYS A 45 10.57 -0.22 9.53
C LYS A 45 11.45 -0.90 8.48
N ILE A 46 10.94 -0.98 7.26
CA ILE A 46 11.64 -1.59 6.13
C ILE A 46 12.64 -0.57 5.55
N ASN A 47 13.82 -1.05 5.16
CA ASN A 47 14.81 -0.30 4.40
C ASN A 47 15.25 -1.08 3.16
N PHE A 48 15.88 -0.43 2.19
CA PHE A 48 16.23 -1.07 0.91
C PHE A 48 17.21 -2.24 1.08
N THR A 49 18.13 -2.15 2.04
CA THR A 49 19.06 -3.26 2.33
C THR A 49 18.33 -4.50 2.84
N GLN A 50 17.31 -4.33 3.68
CA GLN A 50 16.44 -5.42 4.11
C GLN A 50 15.66 -6.01 2.93
N MET A 51 15.10 -5.17 2.06
CA MET A 51 14.43 -5.64 0.85
C MET A 51 15.36 -6.49 -0.03
N GLY A 52 16.62 -6.07 -0.20
CA GLY A 52 17.62 -6.85 -0.95
C GLY A 52 18.08 -8.14 -0.25
N ARG A 53 17.96 -8.24 1.08
CA ARG A 53 18.29 -9.46 1.84
C ARG A 53 17.20 -10.53 1.80
N TYR A 54 15.94 -10.10 1.82
CA TYR A 54 14.78 -10.98 1.89
C TYR A 54 14.13 -11.23 0.53
N SER A 55 14.83 -10.92 -0.56
CA SER A 55 14.32 -11.07 -1.91
C SER A 55 15.44 -11.42 -2.87
N ASP A 56 15.10 -11.99 -4.02
CA ASP A 56 16.07 -12.31 -5.08
C ASP A 56 16.51 -11.08 -5.90
N SER A 57 16.16 -9.87 -5.44
CA SER A 57 16.44 -8.62 -6.13
C SER A 57 17.46 -7.77 -5.37
N SER A 58 18.26 -7.00 -6.11
CA SER A 58 19.23 -6.09 -5.52
C SER A 58 18.57 -4.89 -4.84
N GLU A 59 19.25 -4.33 -3.83
CA GLU A 59 18.87 -3.06 -3.19
C GLU A 59 18.63 -1.95 -4.23
N GLN A 60 19.50 -1.89 -5.25
CA GLN A 60 19.45 -0.89 -6.30
C GLN A 60 18.16 -0.98 -7.12
N ARG A 61 17.63 -2.19 -7.35
CA ARG A 61 16.36 -2.37 -8.06
C ARG A 61 15.21 -1.71 -7.32
N PHE A 62 15.16 -1.84 -5.99
CA PHE A 62 14.15 -1.17 -5.18
C PHE A 62 14.34 0.35 -5.18
N ARG A 63 15.57 0.85 -5.08
CA ARG A 63 15.81 2.31 -5.19
C ARG A 63 15.26 2.89 -6.49
N GLN A 64 15.57 2.26 -7.62
CA GLN A 64 15.04 2.65 -8.93
C GLN A 64 13.51 2.56 -9.01
N LEU A 65 12.90 1.59 -8.32
CA LEU A 65 11.45 1.45 -8.25
C LEU A 65 10.82 2.65 -7.52
N PHE A 66 11.39 3.08 -6.39
CA PHE A 66 10.88 4.23 -5.61
C PHE A 66 11.21 5.59 -6.23
N GLU A 67 12.24 5.68 -7.07
CA GLU A 67 12.55 6.90 -7.82
C GLU A 67 11.53 7.18 -8.94
N ARG A 68 10.79 6.16 -9.38
CA ARG A 68 9.75 6.33 -10.39
C ARG A 68 8.48 6.93 -9.78
N GLY A 69 7.88 7.86 -10.50
CA GLY A 69 6.52 8.30 -10.22
C GLY A 69 5.54 7.14 -10.39
N PHE A 70 4.68 6.95 -9.40
CA PHE A 70 3.62 5.95 -9.41
C PHE A 70 2.32 6.59 -8.95
N ASP A 71 1.22 6.31 -9.65
CA ASP A 71 -0.10 6.84 -9.29
C ASP A 71 -0.71 6.04 -8.15
N TRP A 72 -0.24 6.32 -6.93
CA TRP A 72 -0.73 5.70 -5.71
C TRP A 72 -2.23 5.93 -5.50
N MET A 73 -2.79 7.04 -6.01
CA MET A 73 -4.19 7.36 -5.85
C MET A 73 -5.07 6.45 -6.70
N GLN A 74 -4.75 6.29 -7.99
CA GLN A 74 -5.47 5.37 -8.87
C GLN A 74 -5.33 3.91 -8.41
N PHE A 75 -4.13 3.50 -8.00
CA PHE A 75 -3.90 2.16 -7.46
C PHE A 75 -4.79 1.87 -6.24
N ASN A 76 -4.79 2.77 -5.25
CA ASN A 76 -5.60 2.62 -4.04
C ASN A 76 -7.11 2.69 -4.35
N LEU A 77 -7.53 3.56 -5.26
CA LEU A 77 -8.93 3.66 -5.68
C LEU A 77 -9.42 2.39 -6.36
N PHE A 78 -8.58 1.77 -7.19
CA PHE A 78 -8.90 0.50 -7.81
C PHE A 78 -9.07 -0.62 -6.78
N LEU A 79 -8.10 -0.77 -5.87
CA LEU A 79 -8.19 -1.74 -4.78
C LEU A 79 -9.47 -1.55 -3.97
N MET A 80 -9.82 -0.29 -3.71
CA MET A 80 -11.06 0.06 -3.01
C MET A 80 -12.31 -0.39 -3.74
N ARG A 81 -12.41 -0.11 -5.04
CA ARG A 81 -13.56 -0.51 -5.85
C ARG A 81 -13.65 -2.03 -5.97
N GLN A 82 -12.51 -2.70 -6.17
CA GLN A 82 -12.45 -4.15 -6.31
C GLN A 82 -12.88 -4.87 -5.01
N ARG A 83 -12.53 -4.33 -3.83
CA ARG A 83 -12.79 -4.98 -2.54
C ARG A 83 -14.12 -4.62 -1.90
N PHE A 84 -14.56 -3.37 -2.04
CA PHE A 84 -15.74 -2.85 -1.36
C PHE A 84 -16.92 -2.56 -2.31
N GLY A 85 -16.74 -2.78 -3.61
CA GLY A 85 -17.75 -2.51 -4.64
C GLY A 85 -17.97 -1.02 -4.90
N GLU A 86 -18.63 -0.68 -6.01
CA GLU A 86 -18.90 0.72 -6.35
C GLU A 86 -20.03 1.33 -5.51
N SER A 87 -21.08 0.53 -5.24
CA SER A 87 -22.35 0.99 -4.68
C SER A 87 -22.37 1.23 -3.16
N ALA A 88 -21.32 0.82 -2.44
CA ALA A 88 -21.25 1.01 -0.99
C ALA A 88 -20.78 2.44 -0.64
N ARG A 89 -21.39 3.05 0.40
CA ARG A 89 -20.88 4.28 1.02
C ARG A 89 -19.50 3.98 1.63
N LYS A 90 -18.52 4.82 1.33
CA LYS A 90 -17.12 4.66 1.77
C LYS A 90 -16.76 5.81 2.68
N ALA A 91 -16.30 5.51 3.89
CA ALA A 91 -15.73 6.49 4.80
C ALA A 91 -14.19 6.49 4.66
N ILE A 92 -13.60 7.68 4.61
CA ILE A 92 -12.14 7.87 4.63
C ILE A 92 -11.80 8.48 5.98
N ALA A 93 -11.10 7.73 6.83
CA ALA A 93 -10.53 8.28 8.05
C ALA A 93 -9.24 9.04 7.70
N ILE A 94 -9.22 10.34 7.95
CA ILE A 94 -8.02 11.17 7.83
C ILE A 94 -7.54 11.48 9.26
N ASP A 95 -6.53 10.75 9.70
CA ASP A 95 -5.82 11.04 10.95
C ASP A 95 -4.50 11.75 10.63
N ALA A 96 -4.35 12.96 11.15
CA ALA A 96 -3.16 13.76 10.94
C ALA A 96 -2.05 13.28 11.89
N SER A 97 -1.21 12.36 11.42
CA SER A 97 -0.01 11.94 12.15
C SER A 97 1.23 12.64 11.58
N TYR A 98 1.98 13.31 12.45
CA TYR A 98 3.27 13.91 12.09
C TYR A 98 4.34 12.82 12.04
N ILE A 99 4.81 12.49 10.83
CA ILE A 99 5.96 11.60 10.64
C ILE A 99 7.21 12.47 10.61
N SER A 100 7.97 12.49 11.70
CA SER A 100 9.26 13.17 11.75
C SER A 100 10.21 12.58 10.70
N LYS A 101 10.56 13.35 9.66
CA LYS A 101 11.54 12.95 8.66
C LYS A 101 12.88 13.60 9.00
N SER A 102 13.93 12.81 9.16
CA SER A 102 15.29 13.33 9.40
C SER A 102 15.87 13.91 8.10
N GLY A 103 16.13 15.21 8.06
CA GLY A 103 16.94 15.86 7.01
C GLY A 103 16.43 17.23 6.54
N LYS A 104 17.35 18.11 6.13
CA LYS A 104 17.10 19.52 5.75
C LYS A 104 16.47 19.73 4.36
N LYS A 105 16.15 18.67 3.61
CA LYS A 105 15.81 18.73 2.17
C LYS A 105 14.31 18.76 1.83
N THR A 106 13.43 19.30 2.67
CA THR A 106 12.04 19.54 2.21
C THR A 106 11.36 20.67 2.97
N PRO A 107 11.31 21.89 2.41
CA PRO A 107 10.75 23.04 3.10
C PRO A 107 9.24 22.97 3.36
N LEU A 108 8.42 22.29 2.53
CA LEU A 108 6.96 22.49 2.67
C LEU A 108 6.00 21.37 2.25
N TYR A 109 6.45 20.19 1.85
CA TYR A 109 5.52 19.10 1.53
C TYR A 109 6.23 17.76 1.54
N ARG A 110 5.80 16.80 2.37
CA ARG A 110 6.28 15.43 2.21
C ARG A 110 5.26 14.37 2.60
N GLN A 111 4.50 13.94 1.58
CA GLN A 111 3.96 12.60 1.37
C GLN A 111 3.56 11.87 2.66
N VAL A 112 2.26 11.97 2.97
CA VAL A 112 1.59 11.04 3.85
C VAL A 112 1.52 9.71 3.09
N LEU A 113 2.23 8.69 3.57
CA LEU A 113 1.81 7.32 3.26
C LEU A 113 0.54 7.12 4.07
N VAL A 114 -0.61 7.54 3.52
CA VAL A 114 -1.90 7.25 4.14
C VAL A 114 -2.09 5.75 3.93
N GLY A 115 -1.84 4.96 4.97
CA GLY A 115 -2.57 3.70 5.11
C GLY A 115 -4.03 4.08 5.25
N MET A 116 -4.74 4.23 4.12
CA MET A 116 -6.16 4.51 4.15
C MET A 116 -6.83 3.25 4.69
N ARG A 117 -7.26 3.32 5.95
CA ARG A 117 -8.07 2.28 6.56
C ARG A 117 -9.50 2.55 6.13
N PHE A 118 -9.98 1.78 5.16
CA PHE A 118 -11.34 1.90 4.70
C PHE A 118 -12.24 0.98 5.51
N CYS A 119 -13.26 1.57 6.12
CA CYS A 119 -14.27 0.84 6.86
C CYS A 119 -15.55 0.81 6.01
N ASN A 120 -16.13 -0.37 5.85
CA ASN A 120 -17.42 -0.54 5.18
C ASN A 120 -18.51 -0.39 6.23
N GLU A 121 -19.24 0.73 6.18
CA GLU A 121 -20.21 1.07 7.23
C GLU A 121 -21.58 0.47 6.87
N THR A 122 -21.69 -0.86 6.97
CA THR A 122 -22.98 -1.56 6.85
C THR A 122 -23.60 -1.78 8.23
N ARG A 123 -24.07 -0.68 8.83
CA ARG A 123 -25.25 -0.52 9.71
C ARG A 123 -25.00 0.61 10.71
N ILE A 124 -25.70 1.71 10.48
CA ILE A 124 -25.92 2.77 11.47
C ILE A 124 -26.83 2.19 12.56
N GLY A 125 -26.35 2.19 13.80
CA GLY A 125 -27.18 1.96 14.99
C GLY A 125 -26.59 0.95 15.98
N ASP A 126 -25.59 1.34 16.76
CA ASP A 126 -25.66 1.18 18.22
C ASP A 126 -24.54 1.99 18.91
N SER A 127 -24.92 2.86 19.84
CA SER A 127 -24.05 3.78 20.56
C SER A 127 -23.35 3.08 21.71
N ARG A 128 -22.07 2.71 21.63
CA ARG A 128 -21.29 2.30 22.83
C ARG A 128 -19.82 2.76 22.83
N HIS A 129 -19.59 3.74 23.70
CA HIS A 129 -18.40 4.06 24.50
C HIS A 129 -17.14 3.21 24.26
N TRP A 130 -16.05 3.85 23.84
CA TRP A 130 -14.69 3.37 24.03
C TRP A 130 -13.98 4.22 25.09
N HIS A 131 -13.87 3.67 26.31
CA HIS A 131 -12.96 4.19 27.33
C HIS A 131 -11.52 3.86 26.92
N TYR A 132 -10.70 4.90 26.73
CA TYR A 132 -9.25 4.76 26.72
C TYR A 132 -8.78 4.60 28.17
N ARG A 133 -8.02 3.53 28.45
CA ARG A 133 -7.19 3.43 29.65
C ARG A 133 -5.74 3.54 29.20
N HIS A 134 -5.01 4.45 29.86
CA HIS A 134 -3.64 4.87 29.59
C HIS A 134 -2.63 3.73 29.59
#